data_AF-A0A7Y2UEG3-F1
#
_entry.id   AF-A0A7Y2UEG3-F1
#
_cell.length_a   1.000
_cell.length_b   1.000
_cell.length_c   1.000
_cell.angle_alpha   90.00
_cell.angle_beta   90.00
_cell.angle_gamma   90.00
#
_symmetry.space_group_name_H-M   'P 1'
#
loop_
_entity.id
_entity.type
_entity.pdbx_description
1 polymer ?
#
loop_
_entity_poly.entity_id
_entity_poly.type
_entity_poly.pdbx_seq_one_letter_code
_entity_poly.pdbx_strand_id
1 'polypeptide(L)' 'PLDRLMIETDAPYLKPRNLRPKIRSHRNEPRLLPWILGTLAACRGEHPEMLAAATTRNAEAFFRLS' A
#
# COMPACT_ATOMS: atom_id res chain seq x y z
N PRO A 1 11.54 9.39 4.83
CA PRO A 1 10.73 10.24 5.74
C PRO A 1 9.26 9.88 5.62
N LEU A 2 8.51 9.85 6.72
CA LEU A 2 7.13 9.38 6.72
C LEU A 2 6.18 10.33 5.97
N ASP A 3 6.45 11.63 6.01
CA ASP A 3 5.71 12.73 5.38
C ASP A 3 5.84 12.82 3.85
N ARG A 4 6.72 11.99 3.26
CA ARG A 4 6.95 11.94 1.80
C ARG A 4 6.67 10.55 1.22
N LEU A 5 6.08 9.65 2.01
CA LEU A 5 5.81 8.28 1.62
C LEU A 5 4.37 8.14 1.14
N MET A 6 4.18 7.52 -0.02
CA MET A 6 2.90 7.05 -0.55
C MET A 6 3.06 5.58 -0.95
N ILE A 7 1.97 4.83 -1.02
CA ILE A 7 1.95 3.45 -1.49
C ILE A 7 0.97 3.29 -2.64
N GLU A 8 1.32 2.45 -3.60
CA GLU A 8 0.50 2.16 -4.77
C GLU A 8 0.59 0.68 -5.13
N THR A 9 -0.37 0.20 -5.94
CA THR A 9 -0.36 -1.18 -6.45
C THR A 9 0.33 -1.32 -7.80
N ASP A 10 0.38 -0.25 -8.60
CA ASP A 10 0.73 -0.30 -10.02
C ASP A 10 -0.12 -1.33 -10.81
N ALA A 11 -1.37 -1.54 -10.39
CA ALA A 11 -2.30 -2.44 -11.06
C ALA A 11 -2.46 -2.05 -12.55
N PRO A 12 -2.40 -3.01 -13.50
CA PRO A 12 -2.52 -4.46 -13.31
C PRO A 12 -1.21 -5.22 -13.02
N TYR A 13 -0.10 -4.53 -12.85
CA TYR A 13 1.25 -5.09 -12.70
C TYR A 13 1.65 -5.30 -11.23
N LEU A 14 2.81 -5.93 -11.00
CA LEU A 14 3.45 -6.04 -9.67
C LEU A 14 2.59 -6.71 -8.56
N LYS A 15 1.84 -7.76 -8.90
CA LYS A 15 1.02 -8.51 -7.94
C LYS A 15 1.83 -8.96 -6.70
N PRO A 16 1.39 -8.64 -5.46
CA PRO A 16 2.07 -9.09 -4.25
C PRO A 16 2.22 -10.61 -4.21
N ARG A 17 3.44 -11.09 -3.92
CA ARG A 17 3.75 -12.54 -3.89
C ARG A 17 3.38 -13.21 -2.56
N ASN A 18 3.13 -12.43 -1.52
CA ASN A 18 2.76 -12.87 -0.18
C ASN A 18 1.23 -13.04 0.02
N LEU A 19 0.41 -12.97 -1.04
CA LEU A 19 -1.04 -13.18 -0.95
C LEU A 19 -1.40 -14.55 -0.35
N ARG A 20 -2.32 -14.55 0.62
CA ARG A 20 -2.88 -15.74 1.27
C ARG A 20 -4.40 -15.53 1.50
N PRO A 21 -5.26 -16.43 0.98
CA PRO A 21 -4.96 -17.51 0.04
C PRO A 21 -4.41 -16.97 -1.30
N LYS A 22 -3.72 -17.83 -2.07
CA LYS A 22 -3.22 -17.44 -3.39
C LYS A 22 -4.40 -17.19 -4.33
N ILE A 23 -4.42 -16.02 -4.96
CA ILE A 23 -5.39 -15.69 -6.02
C ILE A 23 -4.83 -16.18 -7.36
N ARG A 24 -5.63 -16.96 -8.11
CA ARG A 24 -5.22 -17.57 -9.39
C ARG A 24 -4.89 -16.53 -10.47
N SER A 25 -5.64 -15.43 -10.52
CA SER A 25 -5.38 -14.34 -11.46
C SER A 25 -3.98 -13.77 -11.28
N HIS A 26 -3.25 -13.55 -12.37
CA HIS A 26 -1.95 -12.88 -12.35
C HIS A 26 -2.07 -11.35 -12.27
N ARG A 27 -3.27 -10.81 -12.47
CA ARG A 27 -3.57 -9.39 -12.41
C ARG A 27 -3.47 -8.87 -10.98
N ASN A 28 -2.75 -7.78 -10.79
CA ASN A 28 -2.83 -7.00 -9.56
C ASN A 28 -4.05 -6.07 -9.60
N GLU A 29 -4.61 -5.76 -8.43
CA GLU A 29 -5.81 -4.94 -8.29
C GLU A 29 -5.65 -3.99 -7.10
N PRO A 30 -6.24 -2.78 -7.14
CA PRO A 30 -6.14 -1.80 -6.05
C PRO A 30 -6.52 -2.37 -4.68
N ARG A 31 -7.48 -3.30 -4.62
CA ARG A 31 -7.88 -3.97 -3.35
C ARG A 31 -6.77 -4.77 -2.68
N LEU A 32 -5.64 -5.02 -3.36
CA LEU A 32 -4.48 -5.73 -2.81
C LEU A 32 -3.47 -4.78 -2.15
N LEU A 33 -3.72 -3.46 -2.15
CA LEU A 33 -2.90 -2.46 -1.46
C LEU A 33 -2.63 -2.78 0.03
N PRO A 34 -3.56 -3.38 0.81
CA PRO A 34 -3.29 -3.76 2.20
C PRO A 34 -2.12 -4.74 2.38
N TRP A 35 -1.81 -5.59 1.39
CA TRP A 35 -0.64 -6.47 1.46
C TRP A 35 0.68 -5.71 1.30
N ILE A 36 0.67 -4.64 0.50
CA ILE A 36 1.81 -3.74 0.33
C ILE A 36 2.02 -2.95 1.62
N LEU A 37 0.94 -2.39 2.19
CA LEU A 37 0.95 -1.71 3.48
C LEU A 37 1.49 -2.61 4.59
N GLY A 38 1.00 -3.86 4.70
CA GLY A 38 1.46 -4.80 5.72
C GLY A 38 2.94 -5.15 5.58
N THR A 39 3.43 -5.30 4.35
CA THR A 39 4.86 -5.52 4.09
C THR A 39 5.69 -4.29 4.47
N LEU A 40 5.24 -3.09 4.11
CA LEU A 40 5.89 -1.84 4.48
C LEU A 40 5.95 -1.65 6.00
N ALA A 41 4.84 -1.93 6.69
CA ALA A 41 4.75 -1.86 8.16
C ALA A 41 5.78 -2.78 8.83
N ALA A 42 5.87 -4.04 8.36
CA ALA A 42 6.87 -4.99 8.85
C ALA A 42 8.30 -4.50 8.60
N CYS A 43 8.60 -3.95 7.41
CA CYS A 43 9.92 -3.42 7.08
C CYS A 43 10.30 -2.18 7.91
N ARG A 44 9.32 -1.37 8.33
CA ARG A 44 9.54 -0.13 9.08
C ARG A 44 9.45 -0.31 10.60
N GLY A 45 8.90 -1.43 11.08
CA GLY A 45 8.60 -1.62 12.51
C GLY A 45 7.50 -0.67 13.01
N GLU A 46 6.60 -0.23 12.14
CA GLU A 46 5.53 0.74 12.43
C GLU A 46 4.15 0.08 12.34
N HIS A 47 3.16 0.58 13.08
CA HIS A 47 1.81 0.04 13.05
C HIS A 47 1.15 0.31 11.67
N PRO A 48 0.49 -0.67 11.05
CA PRO A 48 -0.09 -0.51 9.71
C PRO A 48 -1.13 0.60 9.62
N GLU A 49 -1.94 0.81 10.66
CA GLU A 49 -2.93 1.90 10.68
C GLU A 49 -2.27 3.30 10.71
N MET A 50 -1.15 3.44 11.41
CA MET A 50 -0.39 4.70 11.44
C MET A 50 0.19 5.01 10.06
N LEU A 51 0.75 3.99 9.39
CA LEU A 51 1.25 4.11 8.02
C LEU A 51 0.13 4.40 7.03
N ALA A 52 -1.02 3.74 7.16
CA ALA A 52 -2.19 4.03 6.33
C ALA A 52 -2.59 5.51 6.46
N ALA A 53 -2.80 6.00 7.68
CA ALA A 53 -3.19 7.38 7.92
C ALA A 53 -2.15 8.38 7.39
N ALA A 54 -0.86 8.13 7.60
CA ALA A 54 0.20 8.99 7.10
C ALA A 54 0.29 8.99 5.57
N THR A 55 0.31 7.82 4.94
CA THR A 55 0.43 7.70 3.47
C THR A 55 -0.81 8.24 2.76
N THR A 56 -2.01 8.07 3.32
CA THR A 56 -3.25 8.69 2.84
C THR A 56 -3.16 10.22 2.91
N ARG A 57 -2.81 10.77 4.08
CA ARG A 57 -2.67 12.24 4.24
C ARG A 57 -1.65 12.83 3.27
N ASN A 58 -0.54 12.12 3.04
CA ASN A 58 0.47 12.55 2.09
C ASN A 58 -0.07 12.56 0.65
N ALA A 59 -0.84 11.54 0.26
CA ALA A 59 -1.48 11.49 -1.05
C ALA A 59 -2.52 12.60 -1.21
N GLU A 60 -3.37 12.83 -0.20
CA GLU A 60 -4.34 13.93 -0.18
C GLU A 60 -3.65 15.28 -0.33
N ALA A 61 -2.58 15.54 0.42
CA ALA A 61 -1.83 16.78 0.33
C ALA A 61 -1.11 16.95 -1.01
N PHE A 62 -0.49 15.88 -1.53
CA PHE A 62 0.27 15.91 -2.78
C PHE A 62 -0.64 16.12 -3.99
N PHE A 63 -1.75 15.38 -4.07
CA PHE A 63 -2.70 15.44 -5.18
C PHE A 63 -3.82 16.47 -4.99
N ARG A 64 -3.86 17.16 -3.83
CA ARG A 64 -4.89 18.16 -3.45
C ARG A 64 -6.30 17.57 -3.48
N LEU A 65 -6.49 16.44 -2.81
CA LEU A 65 -7.78 15.74 -2.69
C LEU A 65 -8.55 16.24 -1.45
N SER A 66 -9.88 16.23 -1.53
CA SER A 66 -10.82 16.75 -0.50
C SER A 66 -11.62 15.66 0.17
#